data_AF-A0A919M8Y8-F1
#
_entry.id   AF-A0A919M8Y8-F1
#
_cell.length_a   1.000
_cell.length_b   1.000
_cell.length_c   1.000
_cell.angle_alpha   90.00
_cell.angle_beta   90.00
_cell.angle_gamma   90.00
#
_symmetry.space_group_name_H-M   'P 1'
#
loop_
_entity.id
_entity.type
_entity.pdbx_description
1 polymer ?
#
loop_
_entity_poly.entity_id
_entity_poly.type
_entity_poly.pdbx_seq_one_letter_code
_entity_poly.pdbx_strand_id
1 'polypeptide(L)'
;MARMVSNARRRVVTTLVALVIGWLGWLVVSTNTHTQDELARESRQLIQEYSPDCDGKTMRPGDNCIAWGRGSDAVRGTYEERMQRFSDANQPEDLARGDRRWRWAGYVLFGIAALLLLAVIRRLYVVLRAPAARRALAANHSWVYVRSDPMGASNARLPAYVQAEPAARDIVTGHRNAVSFQLFSYLRAGREEQQACLVTMPVAVPRMVVIPGAEVPFSADTGPEARALLAGRLGIKPKDYSVPGFAADGNRLVRARAPQASPARLEKFVDETVELSRRLVTALATEQVAAEQTRIDDSRRVPAYTSPPAPAPSPLGVTEPRAPITARVVCTVIGAAISWGGISLFPAGHPVWGTIVSLIGALFLLGGLAWILSTVRVRRGRPRFAAARSATFHRRDADLITRLGLPILDAGSAAAAYLVSGQHNSRDFHVFEYADKGGAPGTAFAVRHPTAGLPLLSLRALGDRRKDSSEQGRLLLTDQVITRLDEVKAGTFFAAGDWIVGKNDNVVALTTENTLSRLDSLARAAEILAEARRQAGG
;
A
#
# COMPACT_ATOMS: atom_id res chain seq x y z
N MET A 1 -15.33 2.87 -5.98
CA MET A 1 -14.12 3.60 -6.45
C MET A 1 -13.82 4.88 -5.65
N ALA A 2 -14.77 5.78 -5.38
CA ALA A 2 -14.53 7.05 -4.67
C ALA A 2 -13.91 6.93 -3.25
N ARG A 3 -14.09 5.79 -2.57
CA ARG A 3 -13.66 5.60 -1.17
C ARG A 3 -12.27 4.97 -0.99
N MET A 4 -11.74 4.19 -1.96
CA MET A 4 -10.32 3.73 -1.95
C MET A 4 -9.34 4.86 -2.23
N VAL A 5 -9.78 5.88 -2.96
CA VAL A 5 -9.04 7.13 -3.14
C VAL A 5 -8.77 7.78 -1.78
N SER A 6 -9.63 7.64 -0.77
CA SER A 6 -9.51 8.39 0.49
C SER A 6 -8.32 8.00 1.38
N ASN A 7 -7.86 6.74 1.38
CA ASN A 7 -6.72 6.34 2.22
C ASN A 7 -5.36 6.51 1.55
N ALA A 8 -5.29 6.27 0.24
CA ALA A 8 -4.14 6.71 -0.55
C ALA A 8 -4.04 8.24 -0.47
N ARG A 9 -5.16 8.96 -0.59
CA ARG A 9 -5.24 10.41 -0.41
C ARG A 9 -4.89 10.84 1.00
N ARG A 10 -5.32 10.15 2.07
CA ARG A 10 -4.88 10.47 3.45
C ARG A 10 -3.38 10.30 3.62
N ARG A 11 -2.77 9.24 3.06
CA ARG A 11 -1.31 9.04 3.12
C ARG A 11 -0.56 10.09 2.31
N VAL A 12 -1.03 10.39 1.10
CA VAL A 12 -0.50 11.44 0.24
C VAL A 12 -0.62 12.80 0.93
N VAL A 13 -1.78 13.11 1.52
CA VAL A 13 -2.03 14.34 2.29
C VAL A 13 -1.13 14.40 3.52
N THR A 14 -0.99 13.33 4.30
CA THR A 14 -0.09 13.32 5.49
C THR A 14 1.37 13.52 5.06
N THR A 15 1.77 12.92 3.94
CA THR A 15 3.14 13.09 3.39
C THR A 15 3.34 14.51 2.87
N LEU A 16 2.37 15.06 2.15
CA LEU A 16 2.40 16.45 1.68
C LEU A 16 2.42 17.43 2.85
N VAL A 17 1.61 17.22 3.87
CA VAL A 17 1.62 18.03 5.10
C VAL A 17 2.98 17.94 5.79
N ALA A 18 3.57 16.75 5.91
CA ALA A 18 4.91 16.59 6.47
C ALA A 18 5.98 17.32 5.64
N LEU A 19 5.87 17.28 4.31
CA LEU A 19 6.77 18.00 3.41
C LEU A 19 6.60 19.53 3.52
N VAL A 20 5.36 20.02 3.59
CA VAL A 20 5.06 21.45 3.77
C VAL A 20 5.57 21.94 5.13
N ILE A 21 5.32 21.19 6.21
CA ILE A 21 5.83 21.54 7.55
C ILE A 21 7.37 21.52 7.56
N GLY A 22 7.98 20.51 6.93
CA GLY A 22 9.44 20.45 6.81
C GLY A 22 10.01 21.60 5.99
N TRP A 23 9.33 22.00 4.92
CA TRP A 23 9.72 23.15 4.09
C TRP A 23 9.55 24.48 4.83
N LEU A 24 8.47 24.66 5.61
CA LEU A 24 8.29 25.84 6.47
C LEU A 24 9.35 25.89 7.58
N GLY A 25 9.65 24.75 8.21
CA GLY A 25 10.73 24.63 9.18
C GLY A 25 12.08 24.99 8.57
N TRP A 26 12.36 24.53 7.35
CA TRP A 26 13.54 24.91 6.58
C TRP A 26 13.60 26.41 6.34
N LEU A 27 12.51 27.00 5.85
CA LEU A 27 12.43 28.41 5.54
C LEU A 27 12.72 29.25 6.77
N VAL A 28 12.05 28.97 7.90
CA VAL A 28 12.28 29.65 9.18
C VAL A 28 13.72 29.50 9.67
N VAL A 29 14.34 28.33 9.56
CA VAL A 29 15.76 28.19 9.94
C VAL A 29 16.62 29.02 9.00
N SER A 30 16.48 28.86 7.69
CA SER A 30 17.33 29.51 6.68
C SER A 30 17.27 31.04 6.73
N THR A 31 16.09 31.62 6.98
CA THR A 31 15.91 33.08 7.06
C THR A 31 16.42 33.69 8.36
N ASN A 32 16.69 32.88 9.38
CA ASN A 32 17.17 33.32 10.69
C ASN A 32 18.58 32.78 10.99
N THR A 33 19.34 32.43 9.95
CA THR A 33 20.74 31.99 10.07
C THR A 33 21.66 33.11 9.58
N HIS A 34 21.83 34.15 10.39
CA HIS A 34 22.75 35.25 10.12
C HIS A 34 24.13 35.01 10.74
N THR A 35 25.16 35.42 10.01
CA THR A 35 26.54 35.49 10.53
C THR A 35 26.69 36.70 11.47
N GLN A 36 27.72 36.69 12.34
CA GLN A 36 27.94 37.83 13.24
C GLN A 36 28.21 39.14 12.48
N ASP A 37 28.86 39.06 11.31
CA ASP A 37 29.12 40.23 10.46
C ASP A 37 27.84 40.78 9.83
N GLU A 38 26.91 39.92 9.44
CA GLU A 38 25.59 40.33 8.91
C GLU A 38 24.75 40.99 10.00
N LEU A 39 24.69 40.40 11.20
CA LEU A 39 24.00 40.99 12.34
C LEU A 39 24.58 42.34 12.75
N ALA A 40 25.90 42.50 12.67
CA ALA A 40 26.56 43.77 12.94
C ALA A 40 26.23 44.85 11.90
N ARG A 41 26.03 44.47 10.63
CA ARG A 41 25.58 45.39 9.57
C ARG A 41 24.12 45.78 9.74
N GLU A 42 23.25 44.80 9.99
CA GLU A 42 21.83 45.01 10.19
C GLU A 42 21.55 45.87 11.42
N SER A 43 22.23 45.61 12.54
CA SER A 43 22.17 46.45 13.73
C SER A 43 22.51 47.92 13.43
N ARG A 44 23.62 48.16 12.70
CA ARG A 44 24.01 49.52 12.30
C ARG A 44 22.99 50.17 11.38
N GLN A 45 22.45 49.41 10.42
CA GLN A 45 21.44 49.91 9.49
C GLN A 45 20.15 50.29 10.21
N LEU A 46 19.62 49.42 11.08
CA LEU A 46 18.42 49.68 11.87
C LEU A 46 18.59 50.90 12.78
N ILE A 47 19.75 51.04 13.43
CA ILE A 47 20.05 52.19 14.29
C ILE A 47 20.16 53.48 13.45
N GLN A 48 20.73 53.43 12.24
CA GLN A 48 20.85 54.61 11.36
C GLN A 48 19.51 55.04 10.75
N GLU A 49 18.64 54.08 10.42
CA GLU A 49 17.33 54.35 9.81
C GLU A 49 16.27 54.75 10.85
N TYR A 50 16.50 54.48 12.14
CA TYR A 50 15.54 54.81 13.18
C TYR A 50 15.44 56.31 13.43
N SER A 51 14.26 56.86 13.14
CA SER A 51 13.90 58.24 13.46
C SER A 51 12.70 58.23 14.43
N PRO A 52 12.90 58.51 15.72
CA PRO A 52 11.82 58.44 16.70
C PRO A 52 10.75 59.52 16.41
N ASP A 53 9.47 59.16 16.52
CA ASP A 53 8.31 60.01 16.21
C ASP A 53 7.35 60.18 17.40
N CYS A 54 7.14 61.43 17.83
CA CYS A 54 6.19 61.83 18.86
C CYS A 54 5.00 62.58 18.24
N ASP A 55 3.78 62.09 18.49
CA ASP A 55 2.52 62.67 17.97
C ASP A 55 2.49 62.91 16.45
N GLY A 56 3.13 62.03 15.67
CA GLY A 56 3.17 62.11 14.21
C GLY A 56 4.21 63.11 13.68
N LYS A 57 5.15 63.55 14.53
CA LYS A 57 6.29 64.40 14.18
C LYS A 57 7.59 63.71 14.56
N THR A 58 8.49 63.66 13.59
CA THR A 58 9.86 63.17 13.78
C THR A 58 10.63 64.07 14.73
N MET A 59 11.25 63.48 15.74
CA MET A 59 12.02 64.19 16.76
C MET A 59 13.48 64.38 16.34
N ARG A 60 14.06 65.48 16.82
CA ARG A 60 15.46 65.86 16.66
C ARG A 60 16.24 65.65 17.96
N PRO A 61 17.59 65.58 17.90
CA PRO A 61 18.43 65.61 19.10
C PRO A 61 18.09 66.79 20.01
N GLY A 62 17.91 66.53 21.31
CA GLY A 62 17.48 67.51 22.31
C GLY A 62 15.96 67.70 22.45
N ASP A 63 15.13 67.10 21.58
CA ASP A 63 13.67 67.19 21.72
C ASP A 63 13.17 66.33 22.89
N ASN A 64 12.16 66.83 23.59
CA ASN A 64 11.47 66.13 24.68
C ASN A 64 10.00 65.91 24.33
N CYS A 65 9.53 64.68 24.52
CA CYS A 65 8.14 64.33 24.25
C CYS A 65 7.39 64.04 25.56
N ILE A 66 6.24 64.70 25.70
CA ILE A 66 5.44 64.72 26.93
C ILE A 66 4.55 63.47 27.03
N ALA A 67 4.27 62.80 25.92
CA ALA A 67 3.51 61.56 25.86
C ALA A 67 3.79 60.81 24.55
N TRP A 68 4.32 59.59 24.63
CA TRP A 68 4.51 58.75 23.45
C TRP A 68 3.38 57.71 23.32
N GLY A 69 2.58 57.80 22.25
CA GLY A 69 1.48 56.86 21.95
C GLY A 69 0.10 57.35 22.40
N ARG A 70 -0.98 56.68 21.96
CA ARG A 70 -2.36 56.99 22.38
C ARG A 70 -2.76 56.08 23.56
N GLY A 71 -3.12 56.66 24.71
CA GLY A 71 -3.73 55.95 25.84
C GLY A 71 -2.94 56.04 27.16
N SER A 72 -3.28 55.19 28.12
CA SER A 72 -2.74 55.15 29.49
C SER A 72 -1.28 54.70 29.61
N ASP A 73 -0.68 54.20 28.53
CA ASP A 73 0.70 53.71 28.48
C ASP A 73 1.68 54.77 27.93
N ALA A 74 1.28 56.04 27.92
CA ALA A 74 2.10 57.15 27.44
C ALA A 74 3.31 57.36 28.36
N VAL A 75 4.46 56.85 27.93
CA VAL A 75 5.75 57.05 28.60
C VAL A 75 6.26 58.44 28.25
N ARG A 76 6.80 59.19 29.21
CA ARG A 76 7.60 60.42 28.96
C ARG A 76 9.04 60.03 28.70
N GLY A 77 9.72 60.76 27.82
CA GLY A 77 11.15 60.54 27.59
C GLY A 77 11.74 61.48 26.56
N THR A 78 13.07 61.62 26.62
CA THR A 78 13.83 62.45 25.69
C THR A 78 14.14 61.69 24.40
N TYR A 79 14.58 62.41 23.36
CA TYR A 79 15.14 61.81 22.15
C TYR A 79 16.24 60.79 22.47
N GLU A 80 17.18 61.16 23.33
CA GLU A 80 18.35 60.36 23.69
C GLU A 80 17.95 59.07 24.41
N GLU A 81 17.02 59.15 25.37
CA GLU A 81 16.54 57.96 26.08
C GLU A 81 15.88 56.94 25.14
N ARG A 82 15.17 57.43 24.12
CA ARG A 82 14.47 56.56 23.16
C ARG A 82 15.43 55.98 22.13
N MET A 83 16.37 56.79 21.64
CA MET A 83 17.45 56.32 20.77
C MET A 83 18.29 55.25 21.48
N GLN A 84 18.57 55.46 22.77
CA GLN A 84 19.32 54.52 23.58
C GLN A 84 18.56 53.21 23.81
N ARG A 85 17.26 53.26 24.18
CA ARG A 85 16.43 52.04 24.30
C ARG A 85 16.32 51.28 22.96
N PHE A 86 16.20 52.00 21.84
CA PHE A 86 16.15 51.36 20.53
C PHE A 86 17.50 50.75 20.16
N SER A 87 18.61 51.45 20.42
CA SER A 87 19.97 50.93 20.22
C SER A 87 20.23 49.69 21.07
N ASP A 88 19.85 49.71 22.35
CA ASP A 88 19.99 48.60 23.28
C ASP A 88 19.16 47.38 22.84
N ALA A 89 17.95 47.59 22.34
CA ALA A 89 17.10 46.51 21.84
C ALA A 89 17.57 45.90 20.50
N ASN A 90 18.36 46.63 19.71
CA ASN A 90 18.86 46.22 18.39
C ASN A 90 20.37 45.93 18.39
N GLN A 91 20.96 45.65 19.55
CA GLN A 91 22.35 45.20 19.61
C GLN A 91 22.49 43.83 18.92
N PRO A 92 23.66 43.51 18.32
CA PRO A 92 23.89 42.25 17.62
C PRO A 92 23.57 41.01 18.47
N GLU A 93 23.80 41.07 19.78
CA GLU A 93 23.50 39.98 20.71
C GLU A 93 21.99 39.75 20.92
N ASP A 94 21.20 40.82 20.96
CA ASP A 94 19.74 40.75 21.12
C ASP A 94 19.08 40.26 19.83
N LEU A 95 19.55 40.72 18.66
CA LEU A 95 19.15 40.20 17.35
C LEU A 95 19.50 38.70 17.23
N ALA A 96 20.72 38.31 17.63
CA ALA A 96 21.13 36.90 17.66
C ALA A 96 20.26 36.04 18.58
N ARG A 97 19.78 36.58 19.71
CA ARG A 97 18.84 35.90 20.61
C ARG A 97 17.46 35.73 19.96
N GLY A 98 16.98 36.74 19.24
CA GLY A 98 15.77 36.67 18.40
C GLY A 98 15.86 35.55 17.36
N ASP A 99 16.92 35.56 16.57
CA ASP A 99 17.21 34.53 15.54
C ASP A 99 17.32 33.13 16.13
N ARG A 100 17.93 33.00 17.32
CA ARG A 100 18.06 31.71 18.00
C ARG A 100 16.70 31.13 18.40
N ARG A 101 15.74 31.98 18.83
CA ARG A 101 14.38 31.54 19.16
C ARG A 101 13.64 31.06 17.91
N TRP A 102 13.74 31.80 16.80
CA TRP A 102 13.13 31.41 15.53
C TRP A 102 13.75 30.14 14.94
N ARG A 103 15.08 29.99 15.01
CA ARG A 103 15.75 28.74 14.63
C ARG A 103 15.26 27.55 15.45
N TRP A 104 15.09 27.73 16.76
CA TRP A 104 14.49 26.69 17.62
C TRP A 104 13.08 26.32 17.19
N ALA A 105 12.23 27.30 16.89
CA ALA A 105 10.89 27.05 16.35
C ALA A 105 10.95 26.27 15.01
N GLY A 106 11.88 26.64 14.12
CA GLY A 106 12.13 25.93 12.87
C GLY A 106 12.59 24.47 13.08
N TYR A 107 13.49 24.21 14.03
CA TYR A 107 13.90 22.84 14.38
C TYR A 107 12.77 22.00 14.98
N VAL A 108 11.87 22.60 15.78
CA VAL A 108 10.67 21.91 16.28
C VAL A 108 9.76 21.50 15.11
N LEU A 109 9.56 22.37 14.12
CA LEU A 109 8.79 22.03 12.91
C LEU A 109 9.44 20.87 12.13
N PHE A 110 10.76 20.85 12.00
CA PHE A 110 11.49 19.72 11.43
C PHE A 110 11.29 18.41 12.19
N GLY A 111 11.37 18.46 13.53
CA GLY A 111 11.13 17.31 14.38
C GLY A 111 9.73 16.72 14.17
N ILE A 112 8.70 17.57 14.08
CA ILE A 112 7.33 17.16 13.80
C ILE A 112 7.23 16.50 12.41
N ALA A 113 7.81 17.12 11.37
CA ALA A 113 7.82 16.58 10.02
C ALA A 113 8.50 15.20 9.95
N ALA A 114 9.64 15.03 10.63
CA ALA A 114 10.38 13.78 10.70
C ALA A 114 9.58 12.67 11.40
N LEU A 115 8.89 12.97 12.51
CA LEU A 115 8.03 12.00 13.20
C LEU A 115 6.84 11.56 12.34
N LEU A 116 6.23 12.48 11.60
CA LEU A 116 5.14 12.17 10.67
C LEU A 116 5.63 11.26 9.53
N LEU A 117 6.79 11.55 8.95
CA LEU A 117 7.41 10.72 7.92
C LEU A 117 7.76 9.33 8.46
N LEU A 118 8.37 9.23 9.65
CA LEU A 118 8.68 7.96 10.30
C LEU A 118 7.42 7.13 10.56
N ALA A 119 6.31 7.76 10.97
CA ALA A 119 5.04 7.08 11.16
C ALA A 119 4.49 6.50 9.83
N VAL A 120 4.59 7.27 8.74
CA VAL A 120 4.20 6.82 7.39
C VAL A 120 5.09 5.66 6.92
N ILE A 121 6.41 5.78 7.06
CA ILE A 121 7.39 4.75 6.69
C ILE A 121 7.14 3.47 7.50
N ARG A 122 6.97 3.58 8.83
CA ARG A 122 6.69 2.43 9.69
C ARG A 122 5.41 1.71 9.28
N ARG A 123 4.33 2.44 8.98
CA ARG A 123 3.08 1.84 8.49
C ARG A 123 3.26 1.17 7.13
N LEU A 124 3.98 1.80 6.21
CA LEU A 124 4.27 1.24 4.89
C LEU A 124 5.10 -0.04 5.02
N TYR A 125 6.15 -0.02 5.85
CA TYR A 125 6.98 -1.15 6.17
C TYR A 125 6.16 -2.32 6.72
N VAL A 126 5.24 -2.05 7.67
CA VAL A 126 4.37 -3.09 8.23
C VAL A 126 3.48 -3.71 7.16
N VAL A 127 2.85 -2.90 6.30
CA VAL A 127 1.99 -3.37 5.20
C VAL A 127 2.78 -4.17 4.16
N LEU A 128 4.02 -3.77 3.87
CA LEU A 128 4.88 -4.46 2.91
C LEU A 128 5.45 -5.78 3.47
N ARG A 129 5.76 -5.82 4.76
CA ARG A 129 6.40 -6.97 5.40
C ARG A 129 5.40 -7.97 5.98
N ALA A 130 4.16 -7.58 6.28
CA ALA A 130 3.13 -8.48 6.81
C ALA A 130 2.92 -9.75 5.96
N PRO A 131 2.88 -9.70 4.60
CA PRO A 131 2.79 -10.90 3.78
C PRO A 131 4.02 -11.81 3.92
N ALA A 132 5.22 -11.24 4.00
CA ALA A 132 6.46 -12.01 4.18
C ALA A 132 6.52 -12.65 5.57
N ALA A 133 6.09 -11.93 6.60
CA ALA A 133 6.01 -12.43 7.96
C ALA A 133 5.02 -13.59 8.09
N ARG A 134 3.88 -13.54 7.39
CA ARG A 134 2.91 -14.64 7.34
C ARG A 134 3.42 -15.86 6.58
N ARG A 135 4.14 -15.66 5.47
CA ARG A 135 4.79 -16.76 4.77
C ARG A 135 5.84 -17.44 5.63
N ALA A 136 6.68 -16.66 6.32
CA ALA A 136 7.67 -17.19 7.24
C ALA A 136 7.01 -17.95 8.40
N LEU A 137 5.95 -17.39 8.99
CA LEU A 137 5.16 -18.07 10.01
C LEU A 137 4.58 -19.40 9.50
N ALA A 138 3.95 -19.37 8.31
CA ALA A 138 3.36 -20.57 7.74
C ALA A 138 4.41 -21.66 7.47
N ALA A 139 5.58 -21.27 6.94
CA ALA A 139 6.69 -22.17 6.70
C ALA A 139 7.24 -22.78 8.01
N ASN A 140 7.38 -21.98 9.07
CA ASN A 140 7.92 -22.45 10.37
C ASN A 140 7.05 -23.52 11.05
N HIS A 141 5.75 -23.56 10.75
CA HIS A 141 4.80 -24.48 11.39
C HIS A 141 4.14 -25.45 10.41
N SER A 142 4.63 -25.55 9.17
CA SER A 142 4.01 -26.36 8.11
C SER A 142 2.52 -26.06 7.89
N TRP A 143 2.15 -24.79 8.03
CA TRP A 143 0.80 -24.30 7.76
C TRP A 143 0.64 -23.89 6.30
N VAL A 144 -0.60 -23.84 5.83
CA VAL A 144 -0.91 -23.50 4.44
C VAL A 144 -1.04 -22.00 4.31
N TYR A 145 -0.32 -21.38 3.37
CA TYR A 145 -0.45 -19.96 3.05
C TYR A 145 -1.10 -19.76 1.68
N VAL A 146 -2.21 -19.02 1.64
CA VAL A 146 -2.93 -18.65 0.42
C VAL A 146 -2.97 -17.13 0.32
N ARG A 147 -2.51 -16.59 -0.81
CA ARG A 147 -2.36 -15.13 -0.97
C ARG A 147 -3.69 -14.39 -1.04
N SER A 148 -4.72 -14.98 -1.63
CA SER A 148 -6.04 -14.37 -1.73
C SER A 148 -7.07 -15.45 -1.94
N ASP A 149 -8.15 -15.39 -1.16
CA ASP A 149 -9.35 -16.17 -1.39
C ASP A 149 -10.52 -15.19 -1.55
N PRO A 150 -11.10 -15.08 -2.77
CA PRO A 150 -12.23 -14.21 -3.04
C PRO A 150 -13.50 -14.61 -2.28
N MET A 151 -13.57 -15.84 -1.76
CA MET A 151 -14.67 -16.33 -0.92
C MET A 151 -14.29 -16.48 0.56
N GLY A 152 -13.02 -16.27 0.93
CA GLY A 152 -12.55 -16.56 2.30
C GLY A 152 -13.19 -15.69 3.39
N ALA A 153 -13.41 -14.39 3.13
CA ALA A 153 -14.01 -13.50 4.14
C ALA A 153 -15.54 -13.61 4.21
N SER A 154 -16.21 -13.90 3.08
CA SER A 154 -17.65 -14.19 3.05
C SER A 154 -17.96 -15.56 3.67
N ASN A 155 -17.15 -16.58 3.38
CA ASN A 155 -17.27 -17.91 3.99
C ASN A 155 -16.95 -17.89 5.50
N ALA A 156 -16.13 -16.96 5.96
CA ALA A 156 -15.85 -16.74 7.38
C ALA A 156 -17.05 -16.18 8.16
N ARG A 157 -18.12 -15.69 7.50
CA ARG A 157 -19.30 -15.04 8.13
C ARG A 157 -18.89 -14.03 9.21
N LEU A 158 -17.95 -13.14 8.86
CA LEU A 158 -17.43 -12.16 9.79
C LEU A 158 -18.57 -11.27 10.34
N PRO A 159 -18.63 -11.04 11.67
CA PRO A 159 -19.68 -10.22 12.28
C PRO A 159 -19.78 -8.82 11.69
N ALA A 160 -20.98 -8.21 11.74
CA ALA A 160 -21.30 -6.95 11.06
C ALA A 160 -20.36 -5.77 11.39
N TYR A 161 -19.76 -5.71 12.58
CA TYR A 161 -18.80 -4.65 12.95
C TYR A 161 -17.37 -4.90 12.42
N VAL A 162 -17.09 -6.12 11.94
CA VAL A 162 -15.88 -6.51 11.20
C VAL A 162 -16.02 -6.18 9.71
N GLN A 163 -17.20 -5.74 9.24
CA GLN A 163 -17.51 -5.16 7.92
C GLN A 163 -16.34 -5.23 6.93
N ALA A 164 -16.11 -6.44 6.43
CA ALA A 164 -14.98 -6.74 5.58
C ALA A 164 -15.43 -6.66 4.12
N GLU A 165 -14.57 -6.17 3.24
CA GLU A 165 -14.71 -6.53 1.82
C GLU A 165 -14.69 -8.06 1.70
N PRO A 166 -15.42 -8.65 0.72
CA PRO A 166 -15.59 -10.11 0.60
C PRO A 166 -14.28 -10.90 0.40
N ALA A 167 -13.17 -10.23 0.08
CA ALA A 167 -11.89 -10.86 -0.17
C ALA A 167 -10.96 -10.85 1.05
N ALA A 168 -10.67 -12.03 1.58
CA ALA A 168 -9.56 -12.25 2.53
C ALA A 168 -8.22 -12.32 1.78
N ARG A 169 -7.15 -11.79 2.37
CA ARG A 169 -5.80 -11.78 1.78
C ARG A 169 -4.77 -12.35 2.74
N ASP A 170 -3.68 -12.87 2.18
CA ASP A 170 -2.53 -13.36 2.93
C ASP A 170 -2.97 -14.28 4.08
N ILE A 171 -3.75 -15.30 3.72
CA ILE A 171 -4.43 -16.24 4.58
C ILE A 171 -3.41 -17.31 4.98
N VAL A 172 -3.35 -17.64 6.26
CA VAL A 172 -2.61 -18.76 6.83
C VAL A 172 -3.62 -19.66 7.51
N THR A 173 -3.71 -20.90 7.08
CA THR A 173 -4.59 -21.92 7.68
C THR A 173 -3.76 -23.03 8.29
N GLY A 174 -4.14 -23.47 9.48
CA GLY A 174 -3.39 -24.46 10.22
C GLY A 174 -4.11 -24.96 11.46
N HIS A 175 -3.40 -25.78 12.22
CA HIS A 175 -3.84 -26.27 13.52
C HIS A 175 -2.83 -25.82 14.58
N ARG A 176 -3.34 -25.38 15.73
CA ARG A 176 -2.54 -25.04 16.91
C ARG A 176 -3.25 -25.61 18.13
N ASN A 177 -2.58 -26.47 18.90
CA ASN A 177 -3.16 -27.16 20.06
C ASN A 177 -4.50 -27.86 19.76
N ALA A 178 -4.56 -28.63 18.67
CA ALA A 178 -5.76 -29.31 18.14
C ALA A 178 -6.92 -28.38 17.69
N VAL A 179 -6.71 -27.08 17.65
CA VAL A 179 -7.72 -26.10 17.22
C VAL A 179 -7.38 -25.60 15.80
N SER A 180 -8.33 -25.74 14.88
CA SER A 180 -8.20 -25.21 13.51
C SER A 180 -8.34 -23.69 13.51
N PHE A 181 -7.46 -23.00 12.80
CA PHE A 181 -7.50 -21.55 12.69
C PHE A 181 -7.23 -21.06 11.26
N GLN A 182 -7.68 -19.84 10.99
CA GLN A 182 -7.37 -19.07 9.79
C GLN A 182 -6.96 -17.65 10.17
N LEU A 183 -5.72 -17.26 9.84
CA LEU A 183 -5.18 -15.92 10.04
C LEU A 183 -5.13 -15.19 8.70
N PHE A 184 -5.79 -14.04 8.55
CA PHE A 184 -5.85 -13.33 7.27
C PHE A 184 -5.91 -11.81 7.43
N SER A 185 -5.62 -11.09 6.34
CA SER A 185 -5.84 -9.66 6.20
C SER A 185 -7.20 -9.40 5.60
N TYR A 186 -7.86 -8.35 6.07
CA TYR A 186 -9.09 -7.84 5.49
C TYR A 186 -9.11 -6.32 5.54
N LEU A 187 -9.98 -5.69 4.74
CA LEU A 187 -10.18 -4.24 4.76
C LEU A 187 -11.43 -3.91 5.58
N ARG A 188 -11.24 -3.36 6.79
CA ARG A 188 -12.35 -2.89 7.63
C ARG A 188 -12.99 -1.66 7.00
N ALA A 189 -14.30 -1.73 6.75
CA ALA A 189 -15.09 -0.70 6.06
C ALA A 189 -14.47 -0.24 4.72
N GLY A 190 -13.74 -1.13 4.03
CA GLY A 190 -13.01 -0.83 2.79
C GLY A 190 -11.87 0.20 2.96
N ARG A 191 -11.49 0.52 4.21
CA ARG A 191 -10.59 1.62 4.52
C ARG A 191 -9.27 1.16 5.14
N GLU A 192 -9.33 0.41 6.22
CA GLU A 192 -8.13 0.08 6.99
C GLU A 192 -7.79 -1.40 6.84
N GLU A 193 -6.55 -1.69 6.45
CA GLU A 193 -6.06 -3.06 6.46
C GLU A 193 -5.90 -3.50 7.91
N GLN A 194 -6.68 -4.51 8.29
CA GLN A 194 -6.67 -5.16 9.58
C GLN A 194 -6.30 -6.63 9.35
N GLN A 195 -5.90 -7.31 10.42
CA GLN A 195 -5.74 -8.75 10.41
C GLN A 195 -6.73 -9.39 11.36
N ALA A 196 -7.30 -10.52 10.95
CA ALA A 196 -8.19 -11.33 11.75
C ALA A 196 -7.61 -12.72 11.95
N CYS A 197 -7.85 -13.29 13.13
CA CYS A 197 -7.66 -14.70 13.41
C CYS A 197 -9.04 -15.29 13.68
N LEU A 198 -9.50 -16.17 12.79
CA LEU A 198 -10.68 -16.99 12.94
C LEU A 198 -10.25 -18.34 13.52
N VAL A 199 -10.98 -18.82 14.51
CA VAL A 199 -10.80 -20.12 15.15
C VAL A 199 -12.12 -20.88 15.06
N THR A 200 -12.04 -22.17 14.73
CA THR A 200 -13.20 -23.08 14.80
C THR A 200 -13.19 -23.79 16.14
N MET A 201 -14.22 -23.53 16.93
CA MET A 201 -14.43 -24.15 18.24
C MET A 201 -15.12 -25.51 18.09
N PRO A 202 -14.90 -26.46 19.02
CA PRO A 202 -15.56 -27.77 19.00
C PRO A 202 -17.05 -27.70 19.38
N VAL A 203 -17.48 -26.61 20.02
CA VAL A 203 -18.87 -26.38 20.45
C VAL A 203 -19.42 -25.08 19.87
N ALA A 204 -20.72 -25.05 19.64
CA ALA A 204 -21.43 -23.84 19.24
C ALA A 204 -21.66 -22.93 20.45
N VAL A 205 -21.49 -21.62 20.25
CA VAL A 205 -21.67 -20.60 21.29
C VAL A 205 -22.72 -19.58 20.82
N PRO A 206 -23.48 -18.97 21.75
CA PRO A 206 -24.41 -17.91 21.40
C PRO A 206 -23.65 -16.72 20.81
N ARG A 207 -24.32 -15.99 19.91
CA ARG A 207 -23.73 -14.81 19.27
C ARG A 207 -23.33 -13.79 20.33
N MET A 208 -22.06 -13.41 20.33
CA MET A 208 -21.48 -12.48 21.28
C MET A 208 -20.41 -11.60 20.65
N VAL A 209 -20.36 -10.35 21.06
CA VAL A 209 -19.43 -9.35 20.53
C VAL A 209 -18.89 -8.51 21.67
N VAL A 210 -17.57 -8.51 21.84
CA VAL A 210 -16.87 -7.71 22.84
C VAL A 210 -16.10 -6.58 22.18
N ILE A 211 -16.41 -5.35 22.59
CA ILE A 211 -15.77 -4.11 22.13
C ILE A 211 -14.79 -3.64 23.22
N PRO A 212 -13.47 -3.61 22.95
CA PRO A 212 -12.47 -3.30 23.96
C PRO A 212 -12.59 -1.84 24.39
N GLY A 213 -12.52 -1.58 25.71
CA GLY A 213 -12.53 -0.22 26.27
C GLY A 213 -13.86 0.54 26.15
N ALA A 214 -14.96 -0.12 25.76
CA ALA A 214 -16.27 0.52 25.69
C ALA A 214 -16.93 0.63 27.08
N GLU A 215 -17.78 1.65 27.27
CA GLU A 215 -18.59 1.79 28.48
C GLU A 215 -19.60 0.63 28.62
N VAL A 216 -20.11 0.16 27.48
CA VAL A 216 -20.84 -1.10 27.39
C VAL A 216 -19.97 -2.06 26.57
N PRO A 217 -19.27 -3.02 27.21
CA PRO A 217 -18.29 -3.86 26.53
C PRO A 217 -18.94 -4.87 25.56
N PHE A 218 -20.27 -4.99 25.56
CA PHE A 218 -21.02 -5.91 24.73
C PHE A 218 -21.81 -5.18 23.64
N SER A 219 -21.81 -5.70 22.40
CA SER A 219 -22.71 -5.19 21.36
C SER A 219 -24.18 -5.41 21.73
N ALA A 220 -25.07 -4.56 21.21
CA ALA A 220 -26.52 -4.73 21.32
C ALA A 220 -26.98 -6.14 20.90
N ASP A 221 -26.32 -6.71 19.88
CA ASP A 221 -26.60 -8.06 19.35
C ASP A 221 -26.19 -9.21 20.30
N THR A 222 -25.51 -8.92 21.41
CA THR A 222 -25.12 -9.94 22.41
C THR A 222 -26.31 -10.17 23.34
N GLY A 223 -26.87 -11.38 23.33
CA GLY A 223 -28.00 -11.75 24.18
C GLY A 223 -27.68 -11.65 25.69
N PRO A 224 -28.69 -11.47 26.55
CA PRO A 224 -28.50 -11.26 27.99
C PRO A 224 -27.78 -12.43 28.67
N GLU A 225 -28.07 -13.67 28.28
CA GLU A 225 -27.40 -14.88 28.77
C GLU A 225 -25.90 -14.87 28.44
N ALA A 226 -25.54 -14.54 27.19
CA ALA A 226 -24.15 -14.41 26.77
C ALA A 226 -23.42 -13.28 27.52
N ARG A 227 -24.09 -12.17 27.84
CA ARG A 227 -23.50 -11.09 28.66
C ARG A 227 -23.21 -11.55 30.08
N ALA A 228 -24.13 -12.29 30.70
CA ALA A 228 -23.96 -12.83 32.04
C ALA A 228 -22.78 -13.82 32.09
N LEU A 229 -22.67 -14.71 31.11
CA LEU A 229 -21.55 -15.64 30.99
C LEU A 229 -20.20 -14.91 30.81
N LEU A 230 -20.15 -13.92 29.92
CA LEU A 230 -18.93 -13.16 29.64
C LEU A 230 -18.48 -12.29 30.84
N ALA A 231 -19.42 -11.64 31.52
CA ALA A 231 -19.12 -10.83 32.70
C ALA A 231 -18.72 -11.69 33.92
N GLY A 232 -19.44 -12.80 34.16
CA GLY A 232 -19.25 -13.64 35.33
C GLY A 232 -18.06 -14.60 35.25
N ARG A 233 -17.76 -15.17 34.07
CA ARG A 233 -16.72 -16.21 33.92
C ARG A 233 -15.44 -15.72 33.27
N LEU A 234 -15.53 -14.82 32.30
CA LEU A 234 -14.36 -14.22 31.65
C LEU A 234 -13.95 -12.89 32.28
N GLY A 235 -14.70 -12.40 33.27
CA GLY A 235 -14.35 -11.21 34.05
C GLY A 235 -14.35 -9.91 33.23
N ILE A 236 -15.06 -9.88 32.09
CA ILE A 236 -15.06 -8.72 31.18
C ILE A 236 -15.85 -7.58 31.82
N LYS A 237 -15.15 -6.50 32.19
CA LYS A 237 -15.73 -5.31 32.82
C LYS A 237 -15.84 -4.13 31.85
N PRO A 238 -16.78 -3.19 32.09
CA PRO A 238 -16.79 -1.89 31.44
C PRO A 238 -15.43 -1.21 31.50
N LYS A 239 -15.02 -0.55 30.41
CA LYS A 239 -13.72 0.17 30.30
C LYS A 239 -12.48 -0.70 30.53
N ASP A 240 -12.62 -2.03 30.49
CA ASP A 240 -11.47 -2.92 30.55
C ASP A 240 -10.74 -2.94 29.19
N TYR A 241 -9.56 -2.31 29.16
CA TYR A 241 -8.68 -2.30 27.98
C TYR A 241 -7.78 -3.54 27.91
N SER A 242 -7.75 -4.36 28.96
CA SER A 242 -6.93 -5.59 29.01
C SER A 242 -7.58 -6.74 28.23
N VAL A 243 -8.92 -6.69 28.06
CA VAL A 243 -9.66 -7.69 27.28
C VAL A 243 -9.57 -7.35 25.78
N PRO A 244 -9.04 -8.27 24.95
CA PRO A 244 -8.97 -8.02 23.53
C PRO A 244 -10.36 -8.11 22.90
N GLY A 245 -10.68 -7.20 21.97
CA GLY A 245 -11.92 -7.25 21.21
C GLY A 245 -12.07 -8.56 20.43
N PHE A 246 -13.25 -9.18 20.50
CA PHE A 246 -13.56 -10.41 19.78
C PHE A 246 -15.05 -10.52 19.45
N ALA A 247 -15.39 -11.45 18.57
CA ALA A 247 -16.75 -11.94 18.45
C ALA A 247 -16.80 -13.43 18.23
N ALA A 248 -17.86 -14.04 18.73
CA ALA A 248 -18.14 -15.44 18.53
C ALA A 248 -19.58 -15.63 18.07
N ASP A 249 -19.81 -16.59 17.19
CA ASP A 249 -21.12 -16.94 16.66
C ASP A 249 -21.11 -18.40 16.18
N GLY A 250 -21.97 -19.25 16.75
CA GLY A 250 -21.94 -20.68 16.53
C GLY A 250 -20.58 -21.25 16.91
N ASN A 251 -19.96 -22.05 16.05
CA ASN A 251 -18.67 -22.67 16.33
C ASN A 251 -17.46 -21.79 15.93
N ARG A 252 -17.62 -20.47 15.82
CA ARG A 252 -16.57 -19.58 15.30
C ARG A 252 -16.22 -18.49 16.28
N LEU A 253 -14.94 -18.28 16.50
CA LEU A 253 -14.39 -17.15 17.26
C LEU A 253 -13.48 -16.34 16.34
N VAL A 254 -13.67 -15.03 16.32
CA VAL A 254 -12.84 -14.10 15.53
C VAL A 254 -12.29 -13.00 16.42
N ARG A 255 -10.98 -12.78 16.31
CA ARG A 255 -10.31 -11.58 16.83
C ARG A 255 -9.73 -10.79 15.69
N ALA A 256 -9.81 -9.46 15.78
CA ALA A 256 -9.22 -8.55 14.82
C ALA A 256 -8.27 -7.55 15.48
N ARG A 257 -7.20 -7.20 14.79
CA ARG A 257 -6.24 -6.19 15.24
C ARG A 257 -5.46 -5.58 14.08
N ALA A 258 -4.67 -4.54 14.37
CA ALA A 258 -3.77 -3.94 13.40
C ALA A 258 -2.73 -4.95 12.84
N PRO A 259 -2.34 -4.83 11.56
CA PRO A 259 -1.39 -5.75 10.93
C PRO A 259 -0.04 -5.82 11.65
N GLN A 260 0.59 -7.00 11.67
CA GLN A 260 1.93 -7.18 12.24
C GLN A 260 2.93 -7.66 11.20
N ALA A 261 4.17 -7.17 11.34
CA ALA A 261 5.30 -7.48 10.47
C ALA A 261 6.26 -8.54 11.04
N SER A 262 5.99 -9.06 12.24
CA SER A 262 6.84 -10.01 12.94
C SER A 262 6.14 -11.37 13.03
N PRO A 263 6.78 -12.47 12.58
CA PRO A 263 6.25 -13.82 12.72
C PRO A 263 5.91 -14.16 14.18
N ALA A 264 6.83 -13.91 15.12
CA ALA A 264 6.61 -14.18 16.55
C ALA A 264 5.38 -13.43 17.11
N ARG A 265 5.14 -12.18 16.68
CA ARG A 265 3.93 -11.44 17.10
C ARG A 265 2.66 -11.99 16.48
N LEU A 266 2.74 -12.56 15.27
CA LEU A 266 1.62 -13.22 14.61
C LEU A 266 1.32 -14.57 15.28
N GLU A 267 2.34 -15.34 15.62
CA GLU A 267 2.22 -16.58 16.38
C GLU A 267 1.56 -16.33 17.74
N LYS A 268 2.08 -15.37 18.52
CA LYS A 268 1.49 -14.96 19.80
C LYS A 268 0.00 -14.62 19.68
N PHE A 269 -0.40 -14.02 18.56
CA PHE A 269 -1.81 -13.68 18.34
C PHE A 269 -2.69 -14.88 18.04
N VAL A 270 -2.17 -15.87 17.30
CA VAL A 270 -2.85 -17.15 17.12
C VAL A 270 -2.97 -17.83 18.48
N ASP A 271 -1.90 -17.89 19.26
CA ASP A 271 -1.89 -18.51 20.60
C ASP A 271 -2.90 -17.85 21.54
N GLU A 272 -2.92 -16.51 21.64
CA GLU A 272 -3.90 -15.79 22.44
C GLU A 272 -5.34 -16.04 21.98
N THR A 273 -5.57 -16.21 20.67
CA THR A 273 -6.92 -16.43 20.12
C THR A 273 -7.39 -17.87 20.37
N VAL A 274 -6.49 -18.85 20.23
CA VAL A 274 -6.75 -20.26 20.58
C VAL A 274 -6.99 -20.40 22.08
N GLU A 275 -6.20 -19.73 22.91
CA GLU A 275 -6.41 -19.72 24.37
C GLU A 275 -7.74 -19.08 24.76
N LEU A 276 -8.13 -17.97 24.13
CA LEU A 276 -9.47 -17.39 24.33
C LEU A 276 -10.57 -18.38 23.94
N SER A 277 -10.40 -19.11 22.82
CA SER A 277 -11.37 -20.14 22.41
C SER A 277 -11.49 -21.24 23.47
N ARG A 278 -10.37 -21.69 24.04
CA ARG A 278 -10.37 -22.71 25.10
C ARG A 278 -11.10 -22.21 26.34
N ARG A 279 -10.85 -20.96 26.77
CA ARG A 279 -11.53 -20.36 27.92
C ARG A 279 -13.04 -20.22 27.69
N LEU A 280 -13.45 -19.81 26.50
CA LEU A 280 -14.87 -19.74 26.12
C LEU A 280 -15.52 -21.12 26.14
N VAL A 281 -14.89 -22.12 25.53
CA VAL A 281 -15.38 -23.50 25.54
C VAL A 281 -15.45 -24.05 26.96
N THR A 282 -14.46 -23.77 27.80
CA THR A 282 -14.45 -24.22 29.21
C THR A 282 -15.57 -23.57 30.01
N ALA A 283 -15.78 -22.26 29.85
CA ALA A 283 -16.85 -21.53 30.52
C ALA A 283 -18.24 -22.08 30.14
N LEU A 284 -18.43 -22.43 28.87
CA LEU A 284 -19.66 -23.03 28.37
C LEU A 284 -19.80 -24.51 28.74
N ALA A 285 -18.71 -25.27 28.77
CA ALA A 285 -18.73 -26.66 29.23
C ALA A 285 -19.14 -26.74 30.71
N THR A 286 -18.73 -25.79 31.55
CA THR A 286 -19.24 -25.73 32.94
C THR A 286 -20.71 -25.36 33.03
N GLU A 287 -21.27 -24.63 32.07
CA GLU A 287 -22.70 -24.28 32.02
C GLU A 287 -23.53 -25.43 31.45
N GLN A 288 -23.05 -26.09 30.40
CA GLN A 288 -23.64 -27.33 29.91
C GLN A 288 -23.54 -28.42 30.96
N VAL A 289 -22.42 -28.60 31.67
CA VAL A 289 -22.35 -29.57 32.78
C VAL A 289 -23.28 -29.18 33.93
N ALA A 290 -23.44 -27.90 34.28
CA ALA A 290 -24.40 -27.48 35.31
C ALA A 290 -25.86 -27.66 34.88
N ALA A 291 -26.19 -27.32 33.63
CA ALA A 291 -27.51 -27.48 33.03
C ALA A 291 -27.84 -28.94 32.75
N GLU A 292 -26.85 -29.73 32.34
CA GLU A 292 -26.93 -31.18 32.16
C GLU A 292 -26.94 -31.87 33.53
N GLN A 293 -26.36 -31.34 34.60
CA GLN A 293 -26.55 -31.88 35.96
C GLN A 293 -28.01 -31.72 36.40
N THR A 294 -28.61 -30.54 36.18
CA THR A 294 -30.06 -30.34 36.40
C THR A 294 -30.92 -31.15 35.44
N ARG A 295 -30.44 -31.45 34.22
CA ARG A 295 -31.15 -32.25 33.23
C ARG A 295 -30.97 -33.75 33.44
N ILE A 296 -29.85 -34.21 33.99
CA ILE A 296 -29.54 -35.62 34.32
C ILE A 296 -30.31 -36.03 35.57
N ASP A 297 -30.56 -35.11 36.50
CA ASP A 297 -31.57 -35.30 37.55
C ASP A 297 -32.97 -35.50 36.94
N ASP A 298 -33.28 -34.85 35.81
CA ASP A 298 -34.57 -34.97 35.09
C ASP A 298 -34.61 -36.05 33.99
N SER A 299 -33.49 -36.65 33.57
CA SER A 299 -33.42 -37.52 32.39
C SER A 299 -32.57 -38.78 32.60
N ARG A 300 -32.90 -39.55 33.64
CA ARG A 300 -32.74 -41.01 33.60
C ARG A 300 -33.72 -41.61 32.57
N ARG A 301 -33.36 -41.64 31.28
CA ARG A 301 -33.81 -42.62 30.26
C ARG A 301 -32.95 -42.48 28.97
N VAL A 302 -32.41 -43.62 28.53
CA VAL A 302 -31.31 -43.94 27.58
C VAL A 302 -31.86 -44.13 26.12
N PRO A 303 -31.12 -44.45 24.99
CA PRO A 303 -29.70 -44.34 24.55
C PRO A 303 -29.42 -43.65 23.17
N ALA A 304 -28.12 -43.36 22.98
CA ALA A 304 -27.19 -43.37 21.83
C ALA A 304 -27.63 -43.58 20.35
N TYR A 305 -26.97 -42.83 19.44
CA TYR A 305 -26.61 -43.27 18.08
C TYR A 305 -25.33 -42.60 17.54
N THR A 306 -24.66 -43.28 16.60
CA THR A 306 -23.25 -43.20 16.18
C THR A 306 -23.03 -42.77 14.71
N SER A 307 -21.79 -42.33 14.41
CA SER A 307 -21.05 -42.31 13.10
C SER A 307 -21.24 -41.08 12.17
N PRO A 308 -20.38 -40.77 11.15
CA PRO A 308 -19.21 -41.46 10.56
C PRO A 308 -17.96 -40.53 10.21
N PRO A 309 -16.88 -41.01 9.54
CA PRO A 309 -15.54 -40.39 9.56
C PRO A 309 -15.19 -39.47 8.36
N ALA A 310 -14.08 -38.72 8.50
CA ALA A 310 -13.60 -37.67 7.60
C ALA A 310 -12.62 -38.17 6.49
N PRO A 311 -12.58 -37.53 5.30
CA PRO A 311 -11.62 -37.87 4.23
C PRO A 311 -10.26 -37.13 4.35
N ALA A 312 -9.22 -37.82 3.86
CA ALA A 312 -7.80 -37.46 3.94
C ALA A 312 -7.32 -36.37 2.95
N PRO A 313 -6.20 -35.67 3.23
CA PRO A 313 -5.60 -34.68 2.33
C PRO A 313 -4.52 -35.27 1.41
N SER A 314 -4.42 -34.77 0.17
CA SER A 314 -3.31 -35.05 -0.75
C SER A 314 -2.31 -33.87 -0.84
N PRO A 315 -0.99 -34.14 -0.96
CA PRO A 315 0.08 -33.15 -0.90
C PRO A 315 0.55 -32.71 -2.29
N LEU A 316 1.22 -31.55 -2.40
CA LEU A 316 2.35 -31.33 -3.32
C LEU A 316 3.01 -29.98 -3.04
N GLY A 317 4.23 -30.06 -2.48
CA GLY A 317 5.16 -28.94 -2.40
C GLY A 317 6.00 -28.85 -3.67
N VAL A 318 6.24 -27.64 -4.14
CA VAL A 318 7.28 -27.31 -5.12
C VAL A 318 8.05 -26.11 -4.59
N THR A 319 9.34 -26.31 -4.37
CA THR A 319 10.32 -25.32 -3.89
C THR A 319 10.67 -24.30 -4.99
N GLU A 320 10.50 -23.00 -4.70
CA GLU A 320 10.87 -21.90 -5.60
C GLU A 320 12.38 -21.53 -5.51
N PRO A 321 13.08 -21.35 -6.64
CA PRO A 321 14.31 -20.55 -6.71
C PRO A 321 13.97 -19.05 -6.79
N ARG A 322 14.73 -18.23 -6.03
CA ARG A 322 14.57 -16.78 -5.88
C ARG A 322 14.94 -16.02 -7.16
N ALA A 323 14.03 -15.19 -7.67
CA ALA A 323 14.32 -14.20 -8.72
C ALA A 323 14.78 -12.85 -8.11
N PRO A 324 15.64 -12.07 -8.81
CA PRO A 324 16.52 -11.08 -8.20
C PRO A 324 15.78 -9.78 -7.85
N ILE A 325 15.82 -9.41 -6.57
CA ILE A 325 15.30 -8.16 -5.99
C ILE A 325 16.39 -7.05 -6.01
N THR A 326 17.59 -7.36 -6.49
CA THR A 326 18.81 -6.57 -6.29
C THR A 326 18.79 -5.19 -6.95
N ALA A 327 18.38 -5.05 -8.22
CA ALA A 327 18.42 -3.75 -8.90
C ALA A 327 17.44 -2.69 -8.33
N ARG A 328 16.32 -3.13 -7.74
CA ARG A 328 15.23 -2.24 -7.30
C ARG A 328 15.48 -1.59 -5.93
N VAL A 329 16.18 -2.31 -5.07
CA VAL A 329 16.65 -1.81 -3.77
C VAL A 329 17.83 -0.86 -3.99
N VAL A 330 18.67 -1.14 -4.98
CA VAL A 330 19.86 -0.33 -5.29
C VAL A 330 19.49 1.13 -5.64
N CYS A 331 18.50 1.40 -6.50
CA CYS A 331 18.16 2.80 -6.84
C CYS A 331 17.58 3.60 -5.66
N THR A 332 16.82 2.97 -4.76
CA THR A 332 16.26 3.65 -3.57
C THR A 332 17.34 3.87 -2.51
N VAL A 333 18.26 2.92 -2.35
CA VAL A 333 19.42 3.06 -1.45
C VAL A 333 20.40 4.11 -1.98
N ILE A 334 20.68 4.13 -3.29
CA ILE A 334 21.53 5.16 -3.93
C ILE A 334 20.89 6.54 -3.79
N GLY A 335 19.58 6.69 -4.06
CA GLY A 335 18.90 7.99 -3.87
C GLY A 335 18.93 8.50 -2.43
N ALA A 336 18.84 7.60 -1.45
CA ALA A 336 19.00 7.94 -0.03
C ALA A 336 20.44 8.33 0.31
N ALA A 337 21.44 7.62 -0.23
CA ALA A 337 22.85 7.93 -0.02
C ALA A 337 23.25 9.29 -0.64
N ILE A 338 22.76 9.60 -1.84
CA ILE A 338 23.00 10.90 -2.50
C ILE A 338 22.33 12.03 -1.71
N SER A 339 21.08 11.85 -1.27
CA SER A 339 20.39 12.83 -0.41
C SER A 339 21.16 13.10 0.87
N TRP A 340 21.66 12.04 1.52
CA TRP A 340 22.47 12.17 2.74
C TRP A 340 23.80 12.88 2.48
N GLY A 341 24.47 12.56 1.37
CA GLY A 341 25.69 13.25 0.93
C GLY A 341 25.47 14.75 0.71
N GLY A 342 24.35 15.13 0.08
CA GLY A 342 23.97 16.54 -0.09
C GLY A 342 23.76 17.28 1.24
N ILE A 343 23.09 16.64 2.20
CA ILE A 343 22.88 17.21 3.55
C ILE A 343 24.21 17.39 4.30
N SER A 344 25.17 16.50 4.08
CA SER A 344 26.49 16.60 4.72
C SER A 344 27.38 17.74 4.18
N LEU A 345 27.06 18.34 3.04
CA LEU A 345 27.81 19.46 2.45
C LEU A 345 27.44 20.83 3.05
N PHE A 346 26.33 20.93 3.79
CA PHE A 346 25.91 22.18 4.44
C PHE A 346 26.86 22.66 5.55
N PRO A 347 27.30 21.82 6.50
CA PRO A 347 28.29 22.24 7.49
C PRO A 347 29.68 22.53 6.89
N ALA A 348 29.94 22.11 5.64
CA ALA A 348 31.19 22.35 4.93
C ALA A 348 31.23 23.67 4.14
N GLY A 349 30.21 24.54 4.27
CA GLY A 349 30.22 25.87 3.64
C GLY A 349 29.83 25.88 2.15
N HIS A 350 29.23 24.80 1.63
CA HIS A 350 28.77 24.71 0.24
C HIS A 350 27.25 24.51 0.13
N PRO A 351 26.44 25.49 0.57
CA PRO A 351 24.98 25.34 0.66
C PRO A 351 24.30 25.16 -0.70
N VAL A 352 24.83 25.79 -1.75
CA VAL A 352 24.30 25.67 -3.13
C VAL A 352 24.45 24.24 -3.64
N TRP A 353 25.65 23.65 -3.52
CA TRP A 353 25.91 22.27 -3.93
C TRP A 353 25.20 21.25 -3.05
N GLY A 354 25.12 21.49 -1.74
CA GLY A 354 24.34 20.66 -0.82
C GLY A 354 22.86 20.60 -1.21
N THR A 355 22.29 21.73 -1.63
CA THR A 355 20.90 21.82 -2.11
C THR A 355 20.69 21.06 -3.42
N ILE A 356 21.57 21.25 -4.41
CA ILE A 356 21.47 20.57 -5.72
C ILE A 356 21.58 19.05 -5.55
N VAL A 357 22.57 18.57 -4.80
CA VAL A 357 22.80 17.13 -4.58
C VAL A 357 21.64 16.51 -3.79
N SER A 358 21.12 17.21 -2.77
CA SER A 358 19.95 16.75 -2.02
C SER A 358 18.70 16.67 -2.88
N LEU A 359 18.49 17.65 -3.77
CA LEU A 359 17.36 17.66 -4.70
C LEU A 359 17.44 16.48 -5.69
N ILE A 360 18.62 16.21 -6.24
CA ILE A 360 18.85 15.06 -7.14
C ILE A 360 18.58 13.75 -6.40
N GLY A 361 19.11 13.58 -5.19
CA GLY A 361 18.87 12.40 -4.36
C GLY A 361 17.38 12.20 -4.05
N ALA A 362 16.67 13.29 -3.74
CA ALA A 362 15.23 13.25 -3.48
C ALA A 362 14.42 12.87 -4.73
N LEU A 363 14.78 13.40 -5.90
CA LEU A 363 14.14 13.04 -7.17
C LEU A 363 14.36 11.56 -7.53
N PHE A 364 15.57 11.03 -7.31
CA PHE A 364 15.87 9.60 -7.49
C PHE A 364 15.08 8.72 -6.51
N LEU A 365 14.98 9.14 -5.25
CA LEU A 365 14.15 8.48 -4.24
C LEU A 365 12.68 8.45 -4.65
N LEU A 366 12.13 9.60 -5.05
CA LEU A 366 10.74 9.73 -5.49
C LEU A 366 10.48 8.91 -6.75
N GLY A 367 11.39 8.93 -7.73
CA GLY A 367 11.31 8.11 -8.94
C GLY A 367 11.33 6.61 -8.63
N GLY A 368 12.27 6.17 -7.79
CA GLY A 368 12.36 4.78 -7.33
C GLY A 368 11.11 4.36 -6.55
N LEU A 369 10.60 5.21 -5.66
CA LEU A 369 9.40 4.93 -4.88
C LEU A 369 8.14 4.89 -5.77
N ALA A 370 8.00 5.84 -6.70
CA ALA A 370 6.91 5.88 -7.68
C ALA A 370 6.91 4.64 -8.56
N TRP A 371 8.09 4.17 -8.99
CA TRP A 371 8.25 2.98 -9.79
C TRP A 371 7.94 1.68 -9.01
N ILE A 372 8.36 1.58 -7.75
CA ILE A 372 7.99 0.48 -6.84
C ILE A 372 6.48 0.48 -6.59
N LEU A 373 5.90 1.65 -6.31
CA LEU A 373 4.46 1.79 -6.08
C LEU A 373 3.66 1.44 -7.34
N SER A 374 4.14 1.84 -8.51
CA SER A 374 3.55 1.50 -9.81
C SER A 374 3.54 -0.01 -10.03
N THR A 375 4.70 -0.68 -9.91
CA THR A 375 4.79 -2.14 -10.07
C THR A 375 3.96 -2.91 -9.05
N VAL A 376 3.94 -2.48 -7.78
CA VAL A 376 3.07 -3.07 -6.75
C VAL A 376 1.59 -2.86 -7.10
N ARG A 377 1.21 -1.68 -7.62
CA ARG A 377 -0.15 -1.37 -8.05
C ARG A 377 -0.57 -2.22 -9.24
N VAL A 378 0.30 -2.42 -10.23
CA VAL A 378 0.04 -3.30 -11.38
C VAL A 378 -0.16 -4.75 -10.91
N ARG A 379 0.76 -5.26 -10.09
CA ARG A 379 0.72 -6.65 -9.60
C ARG A 379 -0.47 -6.94 -8.68
N ARG A 380 -0.96 -5.92 -7.95
CA ARG A 380 -2.19 -6.02 -7.13
C ARG A 380 -3.46 -5.76 -7.95
N GLY A 381 -3.36 -5.09 -9.09
CA GLY A 381 -4.48 -4.79 -9.99
C GLY A 381 -4.92 -6.00 -10.81
N ARG A 382 -3.98 -6.83 -11.27
CA ARG A 382 -4.24 -7.99 -12.15
C ARG A 382 -5.24 -9.01 -11.58
N PRO A 383 -5.15 -9.46 -10.30
CA PRO A 383 -6.16 -10.35 -9.72
C PRO A 383 -7.55 -9.70 -9.62
N ARG A 384 -7.60 -8.38 -9.40
CA ARG A 384 -8.87 -7.65 -9.32
C ARG A 384 -9.52 -7.50 -10.68
N PHE A 385 -8.71 -7.22 -11.70
CA PHE A 385 -9.18 -7.20 -13.09
C PHE A 385 -9.72 -8.56 -13.50
N ALA A 386 -9.01 -9.64 -13.15
CA ALA A 386 -9.46 -11.02 -13.40
C ALA A 386 -10.82 -11.29 -12.73
N ALA A 387 -10.93 -11.00 -11.43
CA ALA A 387 -12.17 -11.18 -10.67
C ALA A 387 -13.34 -10.34 -11.21
N ALA A 388 -13.10 -9.10 -11.63
CA ALA A 388 -14.13 -8.23 -12.20
C ALA A 388 -14.65 -8.69 -13.57
N ARG A 389 -13.97 -9.65 -14.22
CA ARG A 389 -14.26 -10.13 -15.56
C ARG A 389 -14.52 -11.62 -15.62
N SER A 390 -14.71 -12.27 -14.47
CA SER A 390 -14.84 -13.73 -14.38
C SER A 390 -13.69 -14.46 -15.11
N ALA A 391 -12.52 -13.83 -15.15
CA ALA A 391 -11.31 -14.36 -15.76
C ALA A 391 -10.45 -15.04 -14.69
N THR A 392 -9.61 -15.96 -15.14
CA THR A 392 -8.68 -16.71 -14.29
C THR A 392 -7.38 -15.94 -14.11
N PHE A 393 -6.77 -16.04 -12.93
CA PHE A 393 -5.49 -15.40 -12.63
C PHE A 393 -4.48 -16.46 -12.19
N HIS A 394 -3.35 -16.52 -12.89
CA HIS A 394 -2.21 -17.36 -12.55
C HIS A 394 -1.00 -16.48 -12.23
N ARG A 395 -0.37 -16.72 -11.09
CA ARG A 395 0.80 -15.92 -10.70
C ARG A 395 2.00 -16.17 -11.60
N ARG A 396 2.16 -17.40 -12.10
CA ARG A 396 3.20 -17.79 -13.04
C ARG A 396 2.69 -18.96 -13.86
N ASP A 397 3.03 -18.98 -15.14
CA ASP A 397 2.79 -20.08 -16.06
C ASP A 397 4.08 -20.30 -16.85
N ALA A 398 4.74 -21.43 -16.61
CA ALA A 398 6.06 -21.73 -17.17
C ALA A 398 5.99 -22.03 -18.67
N ASP A 399 4.84 -22.52 -19.15
CA ASP A 399 4.72 -23.05 -20.50
C ASP A 399 3.91 -22.14 -21.41
N LEU A 400 3.26 -21.08 -20.89
CA LEU A 400 2.42 -20.18 -21.69
C LEU A 400 3.15 -19.61 -22.91
N ILE A 401 4.39 -19.12 -22.74
CA ILE A 401 5.14 -18.50 -23.84
C ILE A 401 5.40 -19.52 -24.95
N THR A 402 5.72 -20.76 -24.58
CA THR A 402 5.89 -21.89 -25.49
C THR A 402 4.58 -22.28 -26.16
N ARG A 403 3.47 -22.36 -25.41
CA ARG A 403 2.13 -22.69 -25.94
C ARG A 403 1.59 -21.64 -26.91
N LEU A 404 1.96 -20.37 -26.72
CA LEU A 404 1.62 -19.29 -27.65
C LEU A 404 2.49 -19.31 -28.92
N GLY A 405 3.50 -20.18 -28.99
CA GLY A 405 4.38 -20.29 -30.16
C GLY A 405 5.14 -19.00 -30.43
N LEU A 406 5.61 -18.31 -29.37
CA LEU A 406 6.27 -17.00 -29.46
C LEU A 406 7.79 -17.10 -29.29
N PRO A 407 8.56 -17.52 -30.31
CA PRO A 407 10.02 -17.51 -30.24
C PRO A 407 10.62 -16.08 -30.19
N ILE A 408 9.81 -15.04 -30.45
CA ILE A 408 10.25 -13.65 -30.68
C ILE A 408 9.89 -12.70 -29.53
N LEU A 409 9.20 -13.17 -28.47
CA LEU A 409 9.46 -12.55 -27.18
C LEU A 409 10.91 -12.93 -26.90
N ASP A 410 11.85 -12.07 -27.26
CA ASP A 410 13.28 -12.13 -26.89
C ASP A 410 13.34 -12.14 -25.36
N ALA A 411 12.91 -13.23 -24.74
CA ALA A 411 12.58 -13.29 -23.34
C ALA A 411 13.74 -14.00 -22.65
N GLY A 412 14.44 -13.29 -21.77
CA GLY A 412 15.43 -13.92 -20.90
C GLY A 412 14.80 -14.90 -19.90
N SER A 413 13.47 -14.96 -19.84
CA SER A 413 12.67 -15.83 -18.97
C SER A 413 11.66 -16.63 -19.79
N ALA A 414 11.72 -17.96 -19.68
CA ALA A 414 10.76 -18.88 -20.31
C ALA A 414 9.33 -18.79 -19.74
N ALA A 415 9.14 -18.15 -18.57
CA ALA A 415 7.84 -18.14 -17.87
C ALA A 415 7.10 -16.80 -17.98
N ALA A 416 5.79 -16.87 -18.19
CA ALA A 416 4.87 -15.75 -18.03
C ALA A 416 4.56 -15.52 -16.54
N ALA A 417 4.55 -14.27 -16.09
CA ALA A 417 4.21 -13.88 -14.73
C ALA A 417 2.91 -13.08 -14.68
N TYR A 418 2.16 -13.19 -13.58
CA TYR A 418 0.90 -12.47 -13.36
C TYR A 418 -0.07 -12.56 -14.54
N LEU A 419 -0.27 -13.77 -15.07
CA LEU A 419 -1.16 -14.08 -16.16
C LEU A 419 -2.63 -13.89 -15.75
N VAL A 420 -3.39 -13.19 -16.59
CA VAL A 420 -4.85 -13.17 -16.56
C VAL A 420 -5.34 -13.81 -17.85
N SER A 421 -6.21 -14.81 -17.75
CA SER A 421 -6.79 -15.52 -18.90
C SER A 421 -8.30 -15.52 -18.83
N GLY A 422 -8.99 -15.21 -19.91
CA GLY A 422 -10.45 -15.19 -19.94
C GLY A 422 -11.00 -15.03 -21.34
N GLN A 423 -12.27 -14.64 -21.43
CA GLN A 423 -12.93 -14.35 -22.70
C GLN A 423 -13.37 -12.89 -22.78
N HIS A 424 -13.20 -12.30 -23.96
CA HIS A 424 -13.67 -10.96 -24.30
C HIS A 424 -14.19 -10.98 -25.74
N ASN A 425 -15.44 -10.55 -25.96
CA ASN A 425 -16.12 -10.63 -27.27
C ASN A 425 -16.03 -12.02 -27.92
N SER A 426 -16.28 -13.08 -27.11
CA SER A 426 -16.21 -14.49 -27.53
C SER A 426 -14.82 -14.97 -27.99
N ARG A 427 -13.75 -14.23 -27.66
CA ARG A 427 -12.36 -14.57 -27.97
C ARG A 427 -11.58 -14.83 -26.70
N ASP A 428 -10.78 -15.89 -26.69
CA ASP A 428 -9.85 -16.16 -25.60
C ASP A 428 -8.78 -15.08 -25.58
N PHE A 429 -8.42 -14.60 -24.39
CA PHE A 429 -7.33 -13.64 -24.22
C PHE A 429 -6.41 -14.04 -23.08
N HIS A 430 -5.15 -13.63 -23.18
CA HIS A 430 -4.15 -13.70 -22.12
C HIS A 430 -3.47 -12.34 -21.93
N VAL A 431 -3.33 -11.89 -20.70
CA VAL A 431 -2.54 -10.70 -20.35
C VAL A 431 -1.51 -11.08 -19.30
N PHE A 432 -0.22 -10.95 -19.61
CA PHE A 432 0.86 -11.42 -18.74
C PHE A 432 2.05 -10.46 -18.69
N GLU A 433 2.88 -10.58 -17.67
CA GLU A 433 4.21 -9.96 -17.60
C GLU A 433 5.23 -10.94 -18.20
N TYR A 434 6.17 -10.43 -18.98
CA TYR A 434 7.35 -11.17 -19.46
C TYR A 434 8.61 -10.38 -19.11
N ALA A 435 9.77 -11.02 -19.10
CA ALA A 435 11.06 -10.35 -18.98
C ALA A 435 11.81 -10.50 -20.30
N ASP A 436 12.29 -9.39 -20.87
CA ASP A 436 13.09 -9.43 -22.10
C ASP A 436 14.51 -9.99 -21.86
N LYS A 437 15.33 -10.09 -22.91
CA LYS A 437 16.72 -10.58 -22.87
C LYS A 437 17.60 -9.75 -21.93
N GLY A 438 17.27 -8.47 -21.72
CA GLY A 438 17.93 -7.59 -20.75
C GLY A 438 17.39 -7.73 -19.32
N GLY A 439 16.40 -8.60 -19.10
CA GLY A 439 15.72 -8.76 -17.80
C GLY A 439 14.72 -7.65 -17.48
N ALA A 440 14.45 -6.74 -18.42
CA ALA A 440 13.47 -5.68 -18.23
C ALA A 440 12.04 -6.26 -18.32
N PRO A 441 11.17 -5.97 -17.33
CA PRO A 441 9.82 -6.50 -17.31
C PRO A 441 8.89 -5.67 -18.21
N GLY A 442 8.11 -6.35 -19.05
CA GLY A 442 7.06 -5.75 -19.90
C GLY A 442 5.71 -6.45 -19.74
N THR A 443 4.66 -5.90 -20.36
CA THR A 443 3.32 -6.52 -20.41
C THR A 443 3.00 -6.97 -21.84
N ALA A 444 2.56 -8.22 -21.99
CA ALA A 444 2.03 -8.76 -23.23
C ALA A 444 0.50 -8.93 -23.14
N PHE A 445 -0.17 -8.67 -24.27
CA PHE A 445 -1.60 -8.89 -24.48
C PHE A 445 -1.75 -9.84 -25.66
N ALA A 446 -2.32 -11.02 -25.43
CA ALA A 446 -2.58 -12.01 -26.46
C ALA A 446 -4.09 -12.18 -26.65
N VAL A 447 -4.52 -12.26 -27.90
CA VAL A 447 -5.91 -12.54 -28.28
C VAL A 447 -5.91 -13.70 -29.26
N ARG A 448 -6.83 -14.64 -29.07
CA ARG A 448 -7.04 -15.75 -29.98
C ARG A 448 -7.99 -15.35 -31.10
N HIS A 449 -7.59 -15.65 -32.33
CA HIS A 449 -8.43 -15.57 -33.51
C HIS A 449 -8.52 -16.96 -34.15
N PRO A 450 -9.64 -17.69 -33.95
CA PRO A 450 -9.75 -19.14 -34.18
C PRO A 450 -9.65 -19.58 -35.65
N THR A 451 -9.68 -18.65 -36.61
CA THR A 451 -9.62 -18.93 -38.05
C THR A 451 -8.42 -18.30 -38.75
N ALA A 452 -7.44 -17.79 -37.99
CA ALA A 452 -6.38 -16.98 -38.56
C ALA A 452 -5.21 -17.82 -39.13
N GLY A 453 -4.81 -18.88 -38.40
CA GLY A 453 -3.67 -19.74 -38.76
C GLY A 453 -2.40 -18.98 -39.16
N LEU A 454 -2.19 -17.78 -38.62
CA LEU A 454 -1.31 -16.75 -39.15
C LEU A 454 0.14 -17.25 -39.20
N PRO A 455 0.89 -16.91 -40.27
CA PRO A 455 2.32 -17.16 -40.28
C PRO A 455 3.00 -16.34 -39.19
N LEU A 456 4.20 -16.76 -38.79
CA LEU A 456 5.00 -16.05 -37.81
C LEU A 456 5.37 -14.66 -38.35
N LEU A 457 4.72 -13.62 -37.83
CA LEU A 457 4.87 -12.24 -38.26
C LEU A 457 5.30 -11.36 -37.09
N SER A 458 6.24 -10.44 -37.34
CA SER A 458 6.60 -9.37 -36.40
C SER A 458 6.43 -8.02 -37.07
N LEU A 459 5.54 -7.19 -36.51
CA LEU A 459 5.31 -5.83 -36.97
C LEU A 459 5.64 -4.85 -35.85
N ARG A 460 6.68 -4.05 -36.07
CA ARG A 460 7.06 -2.96 -35.17
C ARG A 460 6.55 -1.66 -35.75
N ALA A 461 5.59 -1.03 -35.08
CA ALA A 461 5.06 0.26 -35.50
C ALA A 461 6.14 1.35 -35.39
N LEU A 462 6.24 2.17 -36.45
CA LEU A 462 7.06 3.35 -36.68
C LEU A 462 8.48 3.16 -37.26
N GLY A 463 8.56 3.44 -38.56
CA GLY A 463 9.53 4.42 -39.06
C GLY A 463 10.51 3.89 -40.09
N ASP A 464 11.09 2.71 -39.88
CA ASP A 464 12.02 2.17 -40.85
C ASP A 464 12.31 0.69 -40.59
N ARG A 465 12.35 -0.09 -41.68
CA ARG A 465 12.72 -1.51 -41.77
C ARG A 465 11.62 -2.51 -41.42
N ARG A 466 10.94 -2.97 -42.49
CA ARG A 466 10.30 -4.29 -42.62
C ARG A 466 11.29 -5.39 -42.19
N LYS A 467 11.36 -5.72 -40.91
CA LYS A 467 12.06 -6.92 -40.41
C LYS A 467 11.05 -8.06 -40.30
N ASP A 468 10.58 -8.51 -41.46
CA ASP A 468 9.90 -9.79 -41.56
C ASP A 468 10.92 -10.83 -42.04
N SER A 469 11.03 -11.94 -41.31
CA SER A 469 11.96 -13.03 -41.60
C SER A 469 11.34 -14.13 -42.45
N SER A 470 10.05 -14.04 -42.81
CA SER A 470 9.37 -15.07 -43.61
C SER A 470 8.87 -14.53 -44.96
N GLU A 471 9.07 -15.33 -46.01
CA GLU A 471 8.61 -15.01 -47.38
C GLU A 471 7.07 -14.91 -47.45
N GLN A 472 6.38 -15.78 -46.69
CA GLN A 472 4.92 -15.76 -46.54
C GLN A 472 4.40 -14.47 -45.91
N GLY A 473 5.13 -13.88 -44.96
CA GLY A 473 4.73 -12.64 -44.33
C GLY A 473 4.85 -11.43 -45.25
N ARG A 474 5.86 -11.40 -46.12
CA ARG A 474 6.02 -10.37 -47.16
C ARG A 474 4.87 -10.35 -48.16
N LEU A 475 4.31 -11.50 -48.51
CA LEU A 475 3.18 -11.61 -49.43
C LEU A 475 1.86 -11.12 -48.82
N LEU A 476 1.71 -11.21 -47.49
CA LEU A 476 0.51 -10.77 -46.78
C LEU A 476 0.49 -9.26 -46.49
N LEU A 477 1.66 -8.63 -46.38
CA LEU A 477 1.81 -7.23 -45.96
C LEU A 477 1.87 -6.27 -47.14
N THR A 478 0.78 -6.17 -47.90
CA THR A 478 0.61 -5.13 -48.93
C THR A 478 0.44 -3.75 -48.29
N ASP A 479 0.67 -2.68 -49.05
CA ASP A 479 0.55 -1.30 -48.52
C ASP A 479 -0.87 -1.00 -48.02
N GLN A 480 -1.90 -1.62 -48.63
CA GLN A 480 -3.29 -1.52 -48.18
C GLN A 480 -3.51 -2.21 -46.82
N VAL A 481 -2.91 -3.39 -46.61
CA VAL A 481 -3.00 -4.12 -45.34
C VAL A 481 -2.28 -3.36 -44.24
N ILE A 482 -1.10 -2.80 -44.53
CA ILE A 482 -0.33 -1.98 -43.57
C ILE A 482 -1.13 -0.74 -43.16
N THR A 483 -1.72 -0.02 -44.12
CA THR A 483 -2.56 1.16 -43.83
C THR A 483 -3.71 0.82 -42.89
N ARG A 484 -4.43 -0.29 -43.16
CA ARG A 484 -5.52 -0.75 -42.29
C ARG A 484 -5.03 -1.15 -40.90
N LEU A 485 -3.84 -1.75 -40.78
CA LEU A 485 -3.26 -2.12 -39.49
C LEU A 485 -2.85 -0.89 -38.65
N ASP A 486 -2.35 0.16 -39.30
CA ASP A 486 -1.99 1.41 -38.65
C ASP A 486 -3.23 2.16 -38.10
N GLU A 487 -4.35 2.14 -38.84
CA GLU A 487 -5.63 2.73 -38.40
C GLU A 487 -6.17 2.10 -37.10
N VAL A 488 -5.94 0.80 -36.92
CA VAL A 488 -6.39 0.06 -35.73
C VAL A 488 -5.52 0.35 -34.50
N LYS A 489 -4.35 0.99 -34.66
CA LYS A 489 -3.44 1.39 -33.57
C LYS A 489 -3.04 0.23 -32.65
N ALA A 490 -2.89 -0.97 -33.23
CA ALA A 490 -2.47 -2.17 -32.52
C ALA A 490 -1.02 -2.08 -31.99
N GLY A 491 -0.25 -1.07 -32.39
CA GLY A 491 1.13 -0.84 -31.96
C GLY A 491 2.06 -1.96 -32.41
N THR A 492 3.09 -2.28 -31.62
CA THR A 492 3.96 -3.43 -31.92
C THR A 492 3.26 -4.73 -31.54
N PHE A 493 3.14 -5.66 -32.49
CA PHE A 493 2.52 -6.96 -32.27
C PHE A 493 3.19 -8.07 -33.07
N PHE A 494 2.89 -9.30 -32.66
CA PHE A 494 3.34 -10.54 -33.28
C PHE A 494 2.13 -11.40 -33.61
N ALA A 495 2.15 -12.14 -34.71
CA ALA A 495 1.14 -13.15 -35.00
C ALA A 495 1.81 -14.52 -35.14
N ALA A 496 1.20 -15.54 -34.54
CA ALA A 496 1.67 -16.93 -34.62
C ALA A 496 0.47 -17.88 -34.44
N GLY A 497 0.14 -18.65 -35.47
CA GLY A 497 -1.00 -19.56 -35.46
C GLY A 497 -2.31 -18.83 -35.19
N ASP A 498 -3.03 -19.23 -34.15
CA ASP A 498 -4.29 -18.59 -33.76
C ASP A 498 -4.11 -17.36 -32.87
N TRP A 499 -2.88 -16.95 -32.55
CA TRP A 499 -2.64 -15.90 -31.56
C TRP A 499 -2.04 -14.65 -32.20
N ILE A 500 -2.58 -13.50 -31.79
CA ILE A 500 -1.94 -12.20 -32.00
C ILE A 500 -1.54 -11.63 -30.64
N VAL A 501 -0.30 -11.14 -30.53
CA VAL A 501 0.31 -10.73 -29.27
C VAL A 501 0.91 -9.34 -29.38
N GLY A 502 0.28 -8.38 -28.72
CA GLY A 502 0.80 -7.03 -28.56
C GLY A 502 1.78 -6.94 -27.40
N LYS A 503 2.94 -6.34 -27.64
CA LYS A 503 3.97 -6.09 -26.62
C LYS A 503 3.89 -4.66 -26.10
N ASN A 504 4.10 -4.49 -24.80
CA ASN A 504 4.46 -3.20 -24.21
C ASN A 504 5.74 -3.38 -23.39
N ASP A 505 6.77 -2.59 -23.73
CA ASP A 505 8.07 -2.63 -23.07
C ASP A 505 8.00 -2.21 -21.58
N ASN A 506 6.89 -1.61 -21.16
CA ASN A 506 6.63 -1.26 -19.77
C ASN A 506 5.58 -2.16 -19.11
N VAL A 507 5.70 -2.32 -17.79
CA VAL A 507 4.68 -2.97 -16.96
C VAL A 507 3.45 -2.05 -16.85
N VAL A 508 2.42 -2.35 -17.63
CA VAL A 508 1.18 -1.55 -17.69
C VAL A 508 0.19 -1.93 -16.59
N ALA A 509 -0.36 -0.92 -15.89
CA ALA A 509 -1.49 -1.11 -15.00
C ALA A 509 -2.75 -1.45 -15.80
N LEU A 510 -3.40 -2.58 -15.50
CA LEU A 510 -4.66 -2.95 -16.16
C LEU A 510 -5.79 -2.05 -15.66
N THR A 511 -6.12 -1.01 -16.43
CA THR A 511 -7.43 -0.37 -16.37
C THR A 511 -8.36 -1.10 -17.32
N THR A 512 -9.63 -1.22 -16.94
CA THR A 512 -10.62 -1.96 -17.74
C THR A 512 -10.69 -1.41 -19.16
N GLU A 513 -10.80 -0.09 -19.30
CA GLU A 513 -10.93 0.58 -20.60
C GLU A 513 -9.70 0.38 -21.50
N ASN A 514 -8.48 0.68 -21.01
CA ASN A 514 -7.27 0.54 -21.82
C ASN A 514 -6.99 -0.92 -22.18
N THR A 515 -7.23 -1.86 -21.26
CA THR A 515 -6.98 -3.28 -21.51
C THR A 515 -7.91 -3.79 -22.60
N LEU A 516 -9.21 -3.51 -22.52
CA LEU A 516 -10.17 -3.97 -23.51
C LEU A 516 -9.98 -3.29 -24.86
N SER A 517 -9.78 -1.97 -24.88
CA SER A 517 -9.44 -1.24 -26.10
C SER A 517 -8.21 -1.83 -26.81
N ARG A 518 -7.20 -2.24 -26.03
CA ARG A 518 -6.00 -2.91 -26.57
C ARG A 518 -6.31 -4.30 -27.13
N LEU A 519 -7.11 -5.10 -26.43
CA LEU A 519 -7.55 -6.41 -26.92
C LEU A 519 -8.40 -6.29 -28.18
N ASP A 520 -9.31 -5.31 -28.25
CA ASP A 520 -10.15 -5.05 -29.43
C ASP A 520 -9.31 -4.59 -30.64
N SER A 521 -8.28 -3.78 -30.39
CA SER A 521 -7.33 -3.36 -31.43
C SER A 521 -6.51 -4.54 -31.96
N LEU A 522 -6.04 -5.43 -31.08
CA LEU A 522 -5.37 -6.66 -31.50
C LEU A 522 -6.32 -7.59 -32.26
N ALA A 523 -7.56 -7.73 -31.81
CA ALA A 523 -8.53 -8.60 -32.46
C ALA A 523 -8.86 -8.12 -33.89
N ARG A 524 -9.04 -6.80 -34.09
CA ARG A 524 -9.22 -6.20 -35.42
C ARG A 524 -7.98 -6.36 -36.31
N ALA A 525 -6.79 -6.24 -35.74
CA ALA A 525 -5.55 -6.53 -36.48
C ALA A 525 -5.49 -7.99 -36.94
N ALA A 526 -5.92 -8.95 -36.10
CA ALA A 526 -6.02 -10.35 -36.50
C ALA A 526 -7.06 -10.58 -37.61
N GLU A 527 -8.20 -9.89 -37.58
CA GLU A 527 -9.21 -9.94 -38.65
C GLU A 527 -8.66 -9.46 -40.00
N ILE A 528 -7.93 -8.33 -40.00
CA ILE A 528 -7.30 -7.78 -41.20
C ILE A 528 -6.29 -8.78 -41.79
N LEU A 529 -5.44 -9.38 -40.95
CA LEU A 529 -4.46 -10.37 -41.40
C LEU A 529 -5.12 -11.65 -41.92
N ALA A 530 -6.19 -12.12 -41.28
CA ALA A 530 -6.94 -13.28 -41.73
C ALA A 530 -7.68 -13.03 -43.06
N GLU A 531 -8.19 -11.82 -43.28
CA GLU A 531 -8.76 -11.39 -44.56
C GLU A 531 -7.70 -11.33 -45.66
N ALA A 532 -6.56 -10.69 -45.39
CA ALA A 532 -5.43 -10.62 -46.32
C ALA A 532 -4.95 -12.02 -46.74
N ARG A 533 -4.89 -12.96 -45.80
CA ARG A 533 -4.54 -14.34 -46.10
C ARG A 533 -5.54 -15.03 -47.01
N ARG A 534 -6.84 -14.86 -46.77
CA ARG A 534 -7.88 -15.44 -47.65
C ARG A 534 -7.78 -14.87 -49.07
N GLN A 535 -7.45 -13.59 -49.20
CA GLN A 535 -7.26 -12.95 -50.51
C GLN A 535 -5.96 -13.39 -51.20
N ALA A 536 -4.91 -13.68 -50.45
CA ALA A 536 -3.64 -14.18 -50.97
C ALA A 536 -3.66 -15.68 -51.35
N GLY A 537 -4.81 -16.35 -51.29
CA GLY A 537 -4.96 -17.76 -51.67
C GLY A 537 -4.55 -18.76 -50.59
N GLY A 538 -4.80 -18.42 -49.32
CA GLY A 538 -4.49 -19.25 -48.15
C GLY A 538 -5.11 -20.64 -48.13
#